data_AF-A0A7Y4UHL0-F1
#
_entry.id   AF-A0A7Y4UHL0-F1
#
_cell.length_a   1.000
_cell.length_b   1.000
_cell.length_c   1.000
_cell.angle_alpha   90.00
_cell.angle_beta   90.00
_cell.angle_gamma   90.00
#
_symmetry.space_group_name_H-M   'P 1'
#
loop_
_entity.id
_entity.type
_entity.pdbx_description
1 polymer ?
#
loop_
_entity_poly.entity_id
_entity_poly.type
_entity_poly.pdbx_seq_one_letter_code
_entity_poly.pdbx_strand_id
1 'polypeptide(L)'
;MGEVRVKIKLTNNVDDVLAQQGKLALDQVRKMEIEGIVDTGAVSLSLPSHVVEQLGLTRKYKQMAQYADGRLEEVDVTEPIYV
;
A
#
# COMPACT_ATOMS: atom_id res chain seq x y z
N MET A 1 -0.10 19.44 -17.42
CA MET A 1 0.22 19.25 -15.99
C MET A 1 1.25 18.13 -15.92
N GLY A 2 2.36 18.32 -15.21
CA GLY A 2 3.51 17.39 -15.25
C GLY A 2 3.33 16.22 -14.27
N GLU A 3 3.80 15.03 -14.66
CA GLU A 3 3.90 13.86 -13.79
C GLU A 3 4.96 14.14 -12.70
N VAL A 4 4.58 13.96 -11.43
CA VAL A 4 5.51 14.06 -10.30
C VAL A 4 5.79 12.67 -9.77
N ARG A 5 7.06 12.26 -9.82
CA ARG A 5 7.54 11.00 -9.27
C ARG A 5 8.26 11.22 -7.95
N VAL A 6 7.99 10.37 -6.98
CA VAL A 6 8.59 10.42 -5.64
C VAL A 6 9.00 9.03 -5.20
N LYS A 7 10.16 8.95 -4.54
CA LYS A 7 10.52 7.75 -3.78
C LYS A 7 9.76 7.77 -2.46
N ILE A 8 9.07 6.68 -2.14
CA ILE A 8 8.30 6.51 -0.90
C ILE A 8 8.72 5.23 -0.21
N LYS A 9 8.66 5.24 1.12
CA LYS A 9 8.97 4.08 1.95
C LYS A 9 7.71 3.51 2.54
N LEU A 10 7.27 2.40 2.00
CA LEU A 10 6.11 1.68 2.48
C LEU A 10 6.50 0.74 3.62
N THR A 11 5.75 0.79 4.71
CA THR A 11 5.96 -0.04 5.90
C THR A 11 4.68 -0.76 6.27
N ASN A 12 4.79 -2.07 6.53
CA ASN A 12 3.67 -2.84 7.06
C ASN A 12 3.26 -2.27 8.44
N ASN A 13 2.05 -1.72 8.51
CA ASN A 13 1.57 -1.04 9.72
C ASN A 13 1.36 -2.00 10.90
N VAL A 14 0.92 -3.23 10.65
CA VAL A 14 0.74 -4.22 11.72
C VAL A 14 2.08 -4.59 12.34
N ASP A 15 3.09 -4.82 11.50
CA ASP A 15 4.45 -5.10 11.97
C ASP A 15 5.01 -3.93 12.78
N ASP A 16 4.84 -2.70 12.29
CA ASP A 16 5.34 -1.50 12.96
C ASP A 16 4.70 -1.33 14.34
N VAL A 17 3.38 -1.50 14.43
CA VAL A 17 2.65 -1.46 15.71
C VAL A 17 3.12 -2.58 16.66
N LEU A 18 3.33 -3.80 16.16
CA LEU A 18 3.84 -4.89 16.99
C LEU A 18 5.27 -4.63 17.48
N ALA A 19 6.12 -4.03 16.64
CA ALA A 19 7.48 -3.68 17.01
C ALA A 19 7.53 -2.56 18.05
N GLN A 20 6.69 -1.54 17.91
CA GLN A 20 6.52 -0.50 18.93
C GLN A 20 6.03 -1.07 20.27
N GLN A 21 5.24 -2.14 20.25
CA GLN A 21 4.79 -2.87 21.44
C GLN A 21 5.82 -3.88 21.98
N GLY A 22 7.00 -4.00 21.37
CA GLY A 22 8.03 -4.97 21.75
C GLY A 22 7.66 -6.44 21.46
N LYS A 23 6.64 -6.69 20.64
CA LYS A 23 6.18 -8.04 20.24
C LYS A 23 6.81 -8.54 18.94
N LEU A 24 7.47 -7.65 18.21
CA LEU A 24 8.20 -7.94 16.98
C LEU A 24 9.55 -7.23 17.04
N ALA A 25 10.61 -7.86 16.54
CA ALA A 25 11.91 -7.19 16.45
C ALA A 25 11.90 -6.14 15.32
N LEU A 26 12.63 -5.03 15.48
CA LEU A 26 12.61 -3.92 14.53
C LEU A 26 13.12 -4.32 13.13
N ASP A 27 14.02 -5.30 13.05
CA ASP A 27 14.56 -5.87 11.83
C ASP A 27 13.59 -6.82 11.11
N GLN A 28 12.54 -7.27 11.80
CA GLN A 28 11.47 -8.09 11.23
C GLN A 28 10.32 -7.26 10.66
N VAL A 29 10.33 -5.94 10.83
CA VAL A 29 9.30 -5.06 10.25
C VAL A 29 9.48 -5.00 8.73
N ARG A 30 8.49 -5.49 7.98
CA ARG A 30 8.53 -5.48 6.52
C ARG A 30 8.39 -4.06 5.97
N LYS A 31 9.37 -3.66 5.15
CA LYS A 31 9.49 -2.32 4.55
C LYS A 31 9.95 -2.44 3.11
N MET A 32 9.54 -1.50 2.28
CA MET A 32 9.96 -1.41 0.88
C MET A 32 10.08 0.04 0.43
N GLU A 33 11.13 0.36 -0.31
CA GLU A 33 11.23 1.63 -1.04
C GLU A 33 10.81 1.43 -2.49
N ILE A 34 9.88 2.25 -2.97
CA ILE A 34 9.40 2.24 -4.35
C ILE A 34 9.32 3.65 -4.92
N GLU A 35 9.35 3.77 -6.25
CA GLU A 35 8.96 5.00 -6.94
C GLU A 35 7.45 4.99 -7.21
N GLY A 36 6.78 6.07 -6.82
CA GLY A 36 5.35 6.27 -7.06
C GLY A 36 5.08 7.56 -7.82
N ILE A 37 3.89 7.65 -8.42
CA ILE A 37 3.38 8.86 -9.07
C ILE A 37 2.39 9.54 -8.12
N VAL A 38 2.51 10.86 -7.99
CA VAL A 38 1.55 11.66 -7.21
C VAL A 38 0.29 11.90 -8.04
N ASP A 39 -0.83 11.37 -7.58
CA ASP A 39 -2.16 11.64 -8.13
C ASP A 39 -3.02 12.37 -7.08
N THR A 40 -3.24 13.67 -7.29
CA THR A 40 -4.04 14.50 -6.37
C THR A 40 -5.53 14.20 -6.42
N GLY A 41 -6.00 13.45 -7.43
CA GLY A 41 -7.39 12.99 -7.54
C GLY A 41 -7.66 11.71 -6.75
N ALA A 42 -6.61 10.99 -6.35
CA ALA A 42 -6.75 9.75 -5.59
C ALA A 42 -7.11 10.04 -4.12
N VAL A 43 -8.16 9.38 -3.63
CA VAL A 43 -8.60 9.45 -2.22
C VAL A 43 -8.00 8.32 -1.36
N SER A 44 -7.32 7.38 -1.99
CA SER A 44 -6.65 6.24 -1.37
C SER A 44 -5.40 5.85 -2.15
N LEU A 45 -4.45 5.18 -1.49
CA LEU A 45 -3.25 4.67 -2.13
C LEU A 45 -3.58 3.42 -2.96
N SER A 46 -3.25 3.46 -4.25
CA SER A 46 -3.31 2.29 -5.12
C SER A 46 -1.97 1.58 -5.16
N LEU A 47 -1.96 0.30 -4.80
CA LEU A 47 -0.76 -0.52 -4.71
C LEU A 47 -0.78 -1.62 -5.78
N PRO A 48 0.34 -1.87 -6.49
CA PRO A 48 0.50 -3.07 -7.28
C PRO A 48 0.42 -4.34 -6.41
N SER A 49 -0.18 -5.42 -6.92
CA SER A 49 -0.36 -6.66 -6.16
C SER A 49 0.95 -7.26 -5.61
N HIS A 50 2.06 -7.12 -6.33
CA HIS A 50 3.36 -7.61 -5.85
C HIS A 50 3.85 -6.88 -4.59
N VAL A 51 3.54 -5.59 -4.43
CA VAL A 51 3.89 -4.82 -3.23
C VAL A 51 3.10 -5.32 -2.03
N VAL A 52 1.81 -5.61 -2.24
CA VAL A 52 0.93 -6.21 -1.22
C VAL A 52 1.47 -7.56 -0.75
N GLU A 53 1.91 -8.40 -1.67
CA GLU A 53 2.50 -9.72 -1.39
C GLU A 53 3.83 -9.62 -0.66
N GLN A 54 4.74 -8.75 -1.11
CA GLN A 54 6.07 -8.59 -0.51
C GLN A 54 6.01 -7.97 0.89
N LEU A 55 5.11 -7.02 1.13
CA LEU A 55 4.85 -6.49 2.48
C LEU A 55 3.96 -7.42 3.31
N GLY A 56 3.40 -8.46 2.69
CA GLY A 56 2.45 -9.41 3.27
C GLY A 56 1.31 -8.74 4.01
N LEU A 57 0.66 -7.78 3.33
CA LEU A 57 -0.49 -7.06 3.85
C LEU A 57 -1.74 -7.94 3.84
N THR A 58 -2.58 -7.80 4.85
CA THR A 58 -3.86 -8.51 4.92
C THR A 58 -4.87 -7.88 3.96
N ARG A 59 -5.46 -8.69 3.06
CA ARG A 59 -6.62 -8.31 2.22
C ARG A 59 -7.89 -8.38 3.08
N LYS A 60 -8.50 -7.22 3.37
CA LYS A 60 -9.61 -7.09 4.34
C LYS A 60 -10.97 -7.33 3.70
N TYR A 61 -11.20 -6.74 2.53
CA TYR A 61 -12.45 -6.85 1.80
C TYR A 61 -12.19 -6.55 0.33
N LYS A 62 -13.25 -6.65 -0.49
CA LYS A 62 -13.20 -6.34 -1.90
C LYS A 62 -14.09 -5.16 -2.24
N GLN A 63 -13.72 -4.38 -3.26
CA GLN A 63 -14.51 -3.28 -3.78
C GLN A 63 -14.48 -3.28 -5.30
N MET A 64 -15.53 -2.73 -5.94
CA MET A 64 -15.52 -2.50 -7.37
C MET A 64 -14.76 -1.22 -7.69
N ALA A 65 -13.66 -1.35 -8.42
CA ALA A 65 -12.93 -0.24 -9.01
C ALA A 65 -13.39 0.00 -10.44
N GLN A 66 -13.57 1.27 -10.81
CA GLN A 66 -13.80 1.68 -12.19
C GLN A 66 -12.52 2.29 -12.76
N TYR A 67 -12.03 1.72 -13.84
CA TYR A 67 -10.87 2.23 -14.57
C TYR A 67 -11.27 3.38 -15.50
N ALA A 68 -10.28 4.15 -15.95
CA ALA A 68 -10.49 5.27 -16.87
C ALA A 68 -11.12 4.86 -18.22
N ASP A 69 -10.94 3.61 -18.64
CA ASP A 69 -11.57 3.02 -19.84
C ASP A 69 -13.02 2.54 -19.58
N GLY A 70 -13.55 2.77 -18.38
CA GLY A 70 -14.89 2.38 -17.96
C GLY A 70 -15.01 0.93 -17.47
N ARG A 71 -13.93 0.13 -17.55
CA ARG A 71 -13.92 -1.25 -17.05
C ARG A 71 -14.18 -1.27 -15.55
N LEU A 72 -14.98 -2.23 -15.11
CA LEU A 72 -15.18 -2.53 -13.69
C LEU A 72 -14.39 -3.79 -13.32
N GLU A 73 -13.69 -3.75 -12.20
CA GLU A 73 -12.99 -4.90 -11.65
C GLU A 73 -13.16 -4.96 -10.14
N GLU A 74 -13.34 -6.17 -9.63
CA GLU A 74 -13.35 -6.40 -8.20
C GLU A 74 -11.89 -6.47 -7.71
N VAL A 75 -11.48 -5.46 -6.93
CA VAL A 75 -10.13 -5.34 -6.38
C VAL A 75 -10.13 -5.53 -4.87
N ASP A 76 -9.01 -5.98 -4.32
CA ASP A 76 -8.83 -6.12 -2.88
C ASP A 76 -8.53 -4.76 -2.23
N VAL A 77 -9.03 -4.58 -1.01
CA VAL A 77 -8.65 -3.50 -0.10
C VAL A 77 -7.85 -4.09 1.04
N THR A 78 -6.66 -3.56 1.27
CA THR A 78 -5.77 -4.05 2.33
C THR A 78 -6.03 -3.36 3.66
N GLU A 79 -5.31 -3.78 4.69
CA GLU A 79 -5.11 -2.96 5.88
C GLU A 79 -4.34 -1.66 5.60
N PRO A 80 -4.34 -0.70 6.56
CA PRO A 80 -3.55 0.51 6.45
C PRO A 80 -2.07 0.21 6.26
N ILE A 81 -1.39 1.11 5.57
CA ILE A 81 0.04 1.10 5.34
C ILE A 81 0.63 2.40 5.86
N TYR A 82 1.84 2.34 6.40
CA TYR A 82 2.56 3.54 6.81
C TYR A 82 3.48 3.97 5.66
N VAL A 83 3.43 5.25 5.28
CA VAL A 83 4.13 5.84 4.13
C VAL A 83 5.05 6.97 4.59
#